data_AF-A0A031HV96-F1
#
_entry.id   AF-A0A031HV96-F1
#
_cell.length_a   1.000
_cell.length_b   1.000
_cell.length_c   1.000
_cell.angle_alpha   90.00
_cell.angle_beta   90.00
_cell.angle_gamma   90.00
#
_symmetry.space_group_name_H-M   'P 1'
#
loop_
_entity.id
_entity.type
_entity.pdbx_description
1 polymer ?
#
loop_
_entity_poly.entity_id
_entity_poly.type
_entity_poly.pdbx_seq_one_letter_code
_entity_poly.pdbx_strand_id
1 'polypeptide(L)'
;MDDKAQFQRAIAAYVEDQPTQAVAARKLGLNRQTVHRYVKGQSHPRVKRRRDLLRLIGGGPEGGEAMKMPPQLSSLDDESLRGFRDLMVHLVTLIDLDVASRAGKERKGG
;
A
#
# COMPACT_ATOMS: atom_id res chain seq x y z
N MET A 1 -9.70 13.67 -17.00
CA MET A 1 -10.19 13.38 -15.63
C MET A 1 -9.65 14.44 -14.70
N ASP A 2 -10.39 14.86 -13.67
CA ASP A 2 -10.01 15.96 -12.78
C ASP A 2 -8.89 15.52 -11.82
N ASP A 3 -7.69 16.08 -11.96
CA ASP A 3 -6.51 15.81 -11.11
C ASP A 3 -6.80 15.86 -9.60
N LYS A 4 -7.78 16.69 -9.20
CA LYS A 4 -8.19 16.84 -7.80
C LYS A 4 -8.97 15.62 -7.33
N ALA A 5 -9.88 15.12 -8.15
CA ALA A 5 -10.66 13.92 -7.86
C ALA A 5 -9.76 12.68 -7.80
N GLN A 6 -8.76 12.58 -8.68
CA GLN A 6 -7.78 11.50 -8.65
C GLN A 6 -6.96 11.53 -7.35
N PHE A 7 -6.47 12.71 -6.95
CA PHE A 7 -5.74 12.86 -5.68
C PHE A 7 -6.60 12.50 -4.47
N GLN A 8 -7.85 12.96 -4.43
CA GLN A 8 -8.75 12.68 -3.32
C GLN A 8 -9.01 11.17 -3.17
N ARG A 9 -9.24 10.45 -4.28
CA ARG A 9 -9.40 8.99 -4.25
C ARG A 9 -8.13 8.29 -3.77
N ALA A 10 -6.97 8.69 -4.28
CA ALA A 10 -5.69 8.09 -3.89
C ALA A 10 -5.39 8.28 -2.40
N ILE A 11 -5.59 9.48 -1.85
CA ILE A 11 -5.34 9.73 -0.43
C ILE A 11 -6.37 9.07 0.48
N ALA A 12 -7.63 8.92 0.04
CA ALA A 12 -8.64 8.17 0.78
C ALA A 12 -8.26 6.69 0.88
N ALA A 13 -7.94 6.05 -0.25
CA ALA A 13 -7.51 4.65 -0.28
C ALA A 13 -6.24 4.41 0.56
N TYR A 14 -5.27 5.31 0.48
CA TYR A 14 -4.05 5.22 1.29
C TYR A 14 -4.34 5.27 2.79
N VAL A 15 -5.24 6.15 3.21
CA VAL A 15 -5.60 6.31 4.63
C VAL A 15 -6.39 5.11 5.16
N GLU A 16 -7.24 4.50 4.34
CA GLU A 16 -7.97 3.27 4.68
C GLU A 16 -7.04 2.06 4.86
N ASP A 17 -5.95 1.99 4.10
CA ASP A 17 -4.92 0.95 4.22
C ASP A 17 -4.01 1.12 5.46
N GLN A 18 -4.09 2.26 6.16
CA GLN A 18 -3.31 2.48 7.37
C GLN A 18 -4.07 2.10 8.65
N PRO A 19 -3.38 1.61 9.70
CA PRO A 19 -4.01 1.29 10.99
C PRO A 19 -4.75 2.48 11.62
N THR A 20 -4.25 3.71 11.43
CA THR A 20 -4.91 4.93 11.89
C THR A 20 -4.61 6.11 10.98
N GLN A 21 -5.47 7.12 10.99
CA GLN A 21 -5.21 8.42 10.33
C GLN A 21 -3.95 9.11 10.85
N ALA A 22 -3.58 8.90 12.11
CA ALA A 22 -2.37 9.47 12.68
C ALA A 22 -1.10 8.83 12.09
N VAL A 23 -1.13 7.52 11.81
CA VAL A 23 -0.05 6.80 11.13
C VAL A 23 0.08 7.27 9.69
N ALA A 24 -1.04 7.40 8.96
CA ALA A 24 -1.03 7.95 7.59
C ALA A 24 -0.43 9.37 7.54
N ALA A 25 -0.84 10.23 8.47
CA ALA A 25 -0.33 11.60 8.57
C ALA A 25 1.19 11.63 8.81
N ARG A 26 1.70 10.79 9.71
CA ARG A 26 3.15 10.66 9.97
C ARG A 26 3.91 10.19 8.72
N LYS A 27 3.43 9.13 8.05
CA LYS A 27 4.08 8.61 6.83
C LYS A 27 4.10 9.62 5.68
N LEU A 28 3.10 10.49 5.58
CA LEU A 28 3.01 11.53 4.55
C LEU A 28 3.69 12.86 4.95
N GLY A 29 4.21 12.99 6.17
CA GLY A 29 4.75 14.27 6.66
C GLY A 29 3.69 15.38 6.73
N LEU A 30 2.45 15.01 7.07
CA LEU A 30 1.30 15.90 7.16
C LEU A 30 0.74 15.93 8.58
N ASN A 31 0.01 16.99 8.91
CA ASN A 31 -0.81 17.01 10.12
C ASN A 31 -2.11 16.22 9.90
N ARG A 32 -2.65 15.60 10.95
CA ARG A 32 -3.90 14.81 10.92
C ARG A 32 -5.08 15.60 10.36
N GLN A 33 -5.24 16.86 10.74
CA GLN A 33 -6.28 17.75 10.19
C GLN A 33 -6.11 17.98 8.68
N THR A 34 -4.87 18.07 8.19
CA THR A 34 -4.59 18.25 6.77
C THR A 34 -4.97 17.01 5.98
N VAL A 35 -4.62 15.82 6.48
CA VAL A 35 -5.07 14.54 5.88
C VAL A 35 -6.60 14.46 5.86
N HIS A 36 -7.27 14.78 6.98
CA HIS A 36 -8.72 14.78 7.05
C HIS A 36 -9.37 15.70 6.00
N ARG A 37 -8.88 16.93 5.86
CA ARG A 37 -9.38 17.87 4.86
C ARG A 37 -9.14 17.40 3.43
N TYR A 38 -8.03 16.72 3.17
CA TYR A 38 -7.73 16.17 1.84
C TYR A 38 -8.64 15.00 1.49
N VAL A 39 -8.88 14.07 2.43
CA VAL A 39 -9.81 12.94 2.25
C VAL A 39 -11.23 13.46 2.01
N LYS A 40 -11.67 14.47 2.77
CA LYS A 40 -13.00 15.10 2.62
C LYS A 40 -13.11 16.05 1.41
N GLY A 41 -12.03 16.28 0.67
CA GLY A 41 -12.02 17.21 -0.47
C GLY A 41 -12.18 18.70 -0.10
N GLN A 42 -12.11 19.03 1.19
CA GLN A 42 -12.26 20.39 1.72
C GLN A 42 -11.07 21.29 1.38
N SER A 43 -9.90 20.71 1.10
CA SER A 43 -8.73 21.45 0.66
C SER A 43 -7.86 20.59 -0.25
N HIS A 44 -7.02 21.24 -1.05
CA HIS A 44 -6.13 20.55 -1.98
C HIS A 44 -4.70 21.11 -1.87
N PRO A 45 -3.68 20.25 -1.91
CA PRO A 45 -2.30 20.72 -1.98
C PRO A 45 -2.03 21.42 -3.32
N ARG A 46 -1.05 22.33 -3.32
CA ARG A 46 -0.52 22.95 -4.55
C ARG A 46 0.02 21.87 -5.49
N VAL A 47 0.03 22.15 -6.80
CA VAL A 47 0.36 21.18 -7.86
C VAL A 47 1.64 20.39 -7.58
N LYS A 48 2.75 21.07 -7.22
CA LYS A 48 4.02 20.41 -6.88
C LYS A 48 3.86 19.41 -5.72
N ARG A 49 3.28 19.88 -4.61
CA ARG A 49 3.09 19.06 -3.41
C ARG A 49 2.08 17.92 -3.62
N ARG A 50 1.06 18.12 -4.47
CA ARG A 50 0.13 17.07 -4.88
C ARG A 50 0.85 15.93 -5.58
N ARG A 51 1.73 16.26 -6.54
CA ARG A 51 2.54 15.28 -7.27
C ARG A 51 3.48 14.52 -6.34
N ASP A 52 4.12 15.22 -5.41
CA ASP A 52 5.03 14.60 -4.45
C ASP A 52 4.28 13.64 -3.51
N LEU A 53 3.09 14.04 -3.03
CA LEU A 53 2.23 13.17 -2.21
C LEU A 53 1.71 11.97 -3.00
N LEU A 54 1.34 12.13 -4.27
CA LEU A 54 0.94 10.99 -5.12
C LEU A 54 2.07 9.98 -5.32
N ARG A 55 3.32 10.46 -5.44
CA ARG A 55 4.49 9.57 -5.49
C ARG A 55 4.68 8.81 -4.18
N LEU A 56 4.53 9.47 -3.04
CA LEU A 56 4.63 8.82 -1.73
C LEU A 56 3.51 7.80 -1.49
N ILE A 57 2.29 8.14 -1.92
CA ILE A 57 1.12 7.25 -1.82
C ILE A 57 1.27 6.04 -2.75
N GLY A 58 1.77 6.25 -3.98
CA GLY A 58 1.93 5.20 -4.98
C GLY A 58 3.25 4.41 -4.89
N GLY A 59 4.20 4.83 -4.05
CA GLY A 59 5.56 4.26 -4.03
C GLY A 59 6.22 4.08 -2.65
N GLY A 60 5.57 4.48 -1.55
CA GLY A 60 6.17 4.37 -0.21
C GLY A 60 7.39 5.29 0.01
N PRO A 61 7.81 5.50 1.28
CA PRO A 61 9.00 6.29 1.62
C PRO A 61 10.32 5.53 1.42
N GLU A 62 10.25 4.19 1.33
CA GLU A 62 11.35 3.35 0.88
C GLU A 62 11.32 3.39 -0.65
N GLY A 63 12.36 3.95 -1.27
CA GLY A 63 12.50 3.95 -2.71
C GLY A 63 12.57 2.53 -3.26
N GLY A 64 11.42 1.92 -3.53
CA GLY A 64 11.34 0.87 -4.51
C GLY A 64 11.46 1.55 -5.86
N GLU A 65 12.38 1.10 -6.72
CA GLU A 65 12.04 1.07 -8.13
C GLU A 65 10.57 0.65 -8.21
N ALA A 66 9.72 1.45 -8.84
CA ALA A 66 8.36 1.02 -9.11
C ALA A 66 8.53 -0.36 -9.74
N MET A 67 8.24 -1.41 -8.97
CA MET A 67 8.46 -2.78 -9.40
C MET A 67 7.55 -2.85 -10.60
N LYS A 68 8.16 -2.76 -11.79
CA LYS A 68 7.39 -2.64 -13.02
C LYS A 68 6.51 -3.86 -12.98
N MET A 69 5.20 -3.63 -12.86
CA MET A 69 4.25 -4.73 -12.91
C MET A 69 4.66 -5.53 -14.14
N PRO A 70 4.97 -6.83 -13.97
CA PRO A 70 5.26 -7.69 -15.09
C PRO A 70 4.17 -7.45 -16.14
N PRO A 71 4.50 -7.28 -17.43
CA PRO A 71 3.51 -6.93 -18.44
C PRO A 71 2.35 -7.94 -18.50
N GLN A 72 2.55 -9.16 -17.99
CA GLN A 72 1.50 -10.17 -17.83
C GLN A 72 0.47 -9.86 -16.74
N LEU A 73 0.84 -9.10 -15.70
CA LEU A 73 -0.05 -8.72 -14.60
C LEU A 73 -0.76 -7.39 -14.85
N SER A 74 -0.21 -6.53 -15.72
CA SER A 74 -0.83 -5.25 -16.08
C SER A 74 -2.08 -5.38 -16.95
N SER A 75 -2.36 -6.57 -17.50
CA SER A 75 -3.58 -6.87 -18.27
C SER A 75 -4.68 -7.54 -17.43
N LEU A 76 -4.43 -7.83 -16.15
CA LEU A 76 -5.40 -8.44 -15.27
C LEU A 76 -6.37 -7.38 -14.73
N ASP A 77 -7.64 -7.74 -14.60
CA ASP A 77 -8.62 -6.90 -13.93
C ASP A 77 -8.46 -6.93 -12.40
N ASP A 78 -9.13 -6.00 -11.72
CA ASP A 78 -9.02 -5.81 -10.26
C ASP A 78 -9.50 -7.04 -9.45
N GLU A 79 -10.34 -7.90 -10.03
CA GLU A 79 -10.80 -9.13 -9.42
C GLU A 79 -9.73 -10.22 -9.51
N SER A 80 -9.14 -10.40 -10.69
CA SER A 80 -8.03 -11.34 -10.90
C SER A 80 -6.79 -10.96 -10.09
N LEU A 81 -6.49 -9.66 -9.96
CA LEU A 81 -5.40 -9.18 -9.12
C LEU A 81 -5.62 -9.48 -7.63
N ARG A 82 -6.87 -9.37 -7.16
CA ARG A 82 -7.22 -9.76 -5.79
C ARG A 82 -7.06 -11.26 -5.57
N GLY A 83 -7.57 -12.09 -6.48
CA GLY A 83 -7.38 -13.54 -6.41
C GLY A 83 -5.90 -13.96 -6.43
N PHE A 84 -5.10 -13.32 -7.29
CA PHE A 84 -3.65 -13.55 -7.33
C PHE A 84 -2.95 -13.16 -6.02
N ARG A 85 -3.30 -12.01 -5.45
CA ARG A 85 -2.78 -11.57 -4.14
C ARG A 85 -3.12 -12.59 -3.04
N ASP A 86 -4.37 -13.03 -2.97
CA ASP A 86 -4.81 -13.98 -1.94
C ASP A 86 -4.06 -15.32 -2.05
N LEU A 87 -3.82 -15.77 -3.28
CA LEU A 87 -3.03 -16.97 -3.57
C LEU A 87 -1.57 -16.81 -3.13
N MET A 88 -0.96 -15.64 -3.36
CA MET A 88 0.40 -15.36 -2.88
C MET A 88 0.50 -15.33 -1.35
N VAL A 89 -0.48 -14.73 -0.67
CA VAL A 89 -0.53 -14.72 0.80
C VAL A 89 -0.62 -16.16 1.35
N HIS A 90 -1.40 -17.01 0.69
CA HIS A 90 -1.53 -18.42 1.07
C HIS A 90 -0.22 -19.20 0.88
N LEU A 91 0.49 -18.98 -0.23
CA LEU A 91 1.77 -19.64 -0.47
C LEU A 91 2.83 -19.25 0.57
N VAL A 92 2.89 -17.97 0.95
CA VAL A 92 3.82 -17.51 1.99
C VAL A 92 3.54 -18.19 3.34
N THR A 93 2.26 -18.31 3.70
CA THR A 93 1.87 -18.99 4.95
C THR A 93 2.26 -20.48 4.95
N LEU A 94 2.17 -21.17 3.80
CA LEU A 94 2.63 -22.56 3.69
C LEU A 94 4.15 -22.69 3.86
N ILE A 95 4.93 -21.74 3.32
CA ILE A 95 6.39 -21.71 3.49
C ILE A 95 6.74 -21.49 4.97
N ASP A 96 6.09 -20.53 5.62
CA ASP A 96 6.31 -20.23 7.04
C ASP A 96 6.00 -21.45 7.93
N LEU A 97 4.94 -22.19 7.62
CA LEU A 97 4.58 -23.42 8.32
C LEU A 97 5.61 -24.55 8.10
N ASP A 98 6.14 -24.73 6.88
CA ASP A 98 7.19 -25.73 6.61
C ASP A 98 8.49 -25.38 7.35
N VAL A 99 8.89 -24.11 7.34
CA VAL A 99 10.07 -23.61 8.08
C VAL A 99 9.89 -23.83 9.58
N ALA A 100 8.72 -23.47 10.13
CA ALA A 100 8.41 -23.67 11.55
C ALA A 100 8.41 -25.15 11.94
N SER A 101 7.88 -26.03 11.06
CA SER A 101 7.89 -27.48 11.24
C SER A 101 9.32 -28.04 11.32
N ARG A 102 10.22 -27.60 10.45
CA ARG A 102 11.64 -28.00 10.46
C ARG A 102 12.37 -27.55 11.73
N ALA A 103 12.18 -26.31 12.15
CA ALA A 103 12.77 -25.77 13.38
C ALA A 103 12.31 -26.52 14.65
N GLY A 104 11.07 -27.01 14.67
CA GLY A 104 10.57 -27.86 15.76
C GLY A 104 11.15 -29.28 15.77
N LYS A 105 11.54 -29.80 14.60
CA LYS A 105 12.09 -31.15 14.44
C LYS A 105 13.55 -31.22 14.89
N GLU A 106 14.35 -30.19 14.63
CA GLU A 106 15.74 -30.11 15.09
C GLU A 106 15.87 -30.06 16.61
N ARG A 107 14.91 -29.45 17.33
CA ARG A 107 14.92 -29.36 18.80
C ARG A 107 14.55 -30.65 19.53
N LYS A 108 13.97 -31.64 18.85
CA LYS A 108 13.58 -32.94 19.44
C LYS A 108 14.55 -34.09 19.11
N GLY A 109 15.53 -33.85 18.26
CA GLY A 109 16.51 -34.85 17.80
C GLY A 109 17.94 -34.66 18.30
N GLY A 110 18.18 -33.71 19.21
CA GLY A 110 19.47 -33.45 19.85
C GLY A 110 19.49 -33.85 21.32
#